data_AF-A0A522MPR4-F1
#
_entry.id   AF-A0A522MPR4-F1
#
_cell.length_a   1.000
_cell.length_b   1.000
_cell.length_c   1.000
_cell.angle_alpha   90.00
_cell.angle_beta   90.00
_cell.angle_gamma   90.00
#
_symmetry.space_group_name_H-M   'P 1'
#
loop_
_entity.id
_entity.type
_entity.pdbx_description
1 polymer ?
#
loop_
_entity_poly.entity_id
_entity_poly.type
_entity_poly.pdbx_seq_one_letter_code
_entity_poly.pdbx_strand_id
1 'polypeptide(L)'
;MTDALVRGTRELALLLISAAVIGSAACYRFTATKVSSIDAKTGEYDGKTVTVYGTVKERIDLPHLQCYILDDGTGTIAVSTTGPLPRVGEKVHTRGRVQTAFAIGRRRFTAVIEPPRPAPTAVRQPPPSAARPN
;
A
#
# COMPACT_ATOMS: atom_id res chain seq x y z
N MET A 1 35.77 32.26 15.52
CA MET A 1 36.41 31.12 14.81
C MET A 1 35.57 29.84 14.91
N THR A 2 34.23 29.94 15.03
CA THR A 2 33.31 28.80 15.26
C THR A 2 32.24 28.67 14.17
N ASP A 3 31.98 29.72 13.38
CA ASP A 3 30.92 29.76 12.37
C ASP A 3 31.22 29.00 11.07
N ALA A 4 32.50 28.74 10.76
CA ALA A 4 32.90 28.00 9.58
C ALA A 4 32.76 26.48 9.78
N LEU A 5 32.99 26.00 11.00
CA LEU A 5 32.91 24.59 11.39
C LEU A 5 31.44 24.10 11.43
N VAL A 6 30.51 24.98 11.83
CA VAL A 6 29.07 24.71 11.89
C VAL A 6 28.41 24.77 10.51
N ARG A 7 28.95 25.54 9.56
CA ARG A 7 28.41 25.66 8.20
C ARG A 7 28.60 24.37 7.40
N GLY A 8 29.80 23.78 7.45
CA GLY A 8 30.10 22.52 6.76
C GLY A 8 29.33 21.32 7.31
N THR A 9 29.11 21.26 8.64
CA THR A 9 28.33 20.18 9.26
C THR A 9 26.84 20.29 8.95
N ARG A 10 26.30 21.51 8.80
CA ARG A 10 24.89 21.74 8.38
C ARG A 10 24.66 21.37 6.92
N GLU A 11 25.57 21.71 6.01
CA GLU A 11 25.48 21.31 4.60
C GLU A 11 25.59 19.77 4.44
N LEU A 12 26.51 19.14 5.18
CA LEU A 12 26.65 17.68 5.17
C LEU A 12 25.41 16.99 5.76
N ALA A 13 24.84 17.53 6.84
CA ALA A 13 23.61 17.02 7.43
C ALA A 13 22.42 17.18 6.48
N LEU A 14 22.29 18.29 5.77
CA LEU A 14 21.23 18.51 4.77
C LEU A 14 21.37 17.57 3.57
N LEU A 15 22.58 17.30 3.10
CA LEU A 15 22.85 16.30 2.05
C LEU A 15 22.50 14.88 2.50
N LEU A 16 22.83 14.50 3.73
CA LEU A 16 22.48 13.19 4.27
C LEU A 16 20.98 13.02 4.48
N ILE A 17 20.29 14.06 4.95
CA ILE A 17 18.83 14.05 5.12
C ILE A 17 18.13 13.97 3.76
N SER A 18 18.55 14.75 2.77
CA SER A 18 17.96 14.71 1.42
C SER A 18 18.18 13.37 0.73
N ALA A 19 19.37 12.77 0.84
CA ALA A 19 19.64 11.42 0.32
C ALA A 19 18.77 10.35 0.99
N ALA A 20 18.57 10.44 2.31
CA ALA A 20 17.68 9.52 3.05
C ALA A 20 16.21 9.64 2.61
N VAL A 21 15.74 10.87 2.37
CA VAL A 21 14.37 11.12 1.88
C VAL A 21 14.19 10.58 0.46
N ILE A 22 15.15 10.79 -0.45
CA ILE A 22 15.07 10.28 -1.84
C ILE A 22 15.16 8.74 -1.87
N GLY A 23 16.01 8.13 -1.03
CA GLY A 23 16.12 6.68 -0.92
C GLY A 23 14.82 6.00 -0.48
N SER A 24 14.06 6.63 0.42
CA SER A 24 12.80 6.06 0.91
C SER A 24 11.74 5.89 -0.18
N ALA A 25 11.62 6.83 -1.12
CA ALA A 25 10.65 6.76 -2.22
C ALA A 25 10.96 5.64 -3.24
N ALA A 26 12.24 5.31 -3.44
CA ALA A 26 12.68 4.28 -4.36
C ALA A 26 12.43 2.86 -3.82
N CYS A 27 12.55 2.66 -2.51
CA CYS A 27 12.30 1.36 -1.87
C CYS A 27 10.87 0.85 -2.10
N TYR A 28 9.87 1.73 -2.14
CA TYR A 28 8.48 1.34 -2.39
C TYR A 28 8.23 0.82 -3.80
N ARG A 29 9.02 1.21 -4.81
CA ARG A 29 8.90 0.63 -6.15
C ARG A 29 9.61 -0.72 -6.25
N PHE A 30 10.68 -0.92 -5.48
CA PHE A 30 11.49 -2.13 -5.55
C PHE A 30 10.79 -3.36 -4.95
N THR A 31 9.90 -3.17 -3.98
CA THR A 31 9.13 -4.26 -3.36
C THR A 31 7.88 -4.66 -4.13
N ALA A 32 7.54 -3.95 -5.21
CA ALA A 32 6.36 -4.23 -6.02
C ALA A 32 6.61 -5.39 -7.01
N THR A 33 5.71 -6.37 -7.01
CA THR A 33 5.64 -7.46 -7.97
C THR A 33 4.97 -6.96 -9.24
N LYS A 34 5.58 -7.24 -10.40
CA LYS A 34 5.03 -6.89 -11.71
C LYS A 34 3.77 -7.72 -12.02
N VAL A 35 2.75 -7.07 -12.55
CA VAL A 35 1.50 -7.71 -12.96
C VAL A 35 1.75 -8.77 -14.03
N SER A 36 2.65 -8.50 -14.99
CA SER A 36 3.01 -9.48 -16.02
C SER A 36 3.58 -10.78 -15.44
N SER A 37 4.33 -10.71 -14.33
CA SER A 37 4.90 -11.89 -13.67
C SER A 37 3.82 -12.73 -13.00
N ILE A 38 2.83 -12.08 -12.40
CA ILE A 38 1.67 -12.73 -11.79
C ILE A 38 0.87 -13.47 -12.87
N ASP A 39 0.63 -12.82 -14.01
CA ASP A 39 -0.13 -13.42 -15.11
C ASP A 39 0.61 -14.58 -15.79
N ALA A 40 1.93 -14.45 -15.99
CA ALA A 40 2.75 -15.50 -16.58
C ALA A 40 2.86 -16.75 -15.69
N LYS A 41 2.73 -16.60 -14.37
CA LYS A 41 2.95 -17.67 -13.38
C LYS A 41 1.77 -17.79 -12.41
N THR A 42 0.54 -17.76 -12.94
CA THR A 42 -0.68 -17.65 -12.12
C THR A 42 -0.74 -18.72 -11.02
N GLY A 43 -0.40 -19.98 -11.34
CA GLY A 43 -0.39 -21.07 -10.35
C GLY A 43 0.65 -20.92 -9.24
N GLU A 44 1.79 -20.25 -9.50
CA GLU A 44 2.77 -19.97 -8.45
C GLU A 44 2.32 -18.84 -7.53
N TYR A 45 1.53 -17.89 -8.05
CA TYR A 45 1.08 -16.73 -7.29
C TYR A 45 -0.26 -16.94 -6.62
N ASP A 46 -1.05 -17.93 -7.03
CA ASP A 46 -2.34 -18.22 -6.41
C ASP A 46 -2.22 -18.42 -4.90
N GLY A 47 -3.04 -17.70 -4.14
CA GLY A 47 -3.02 -17.69 -2.70
C GLY A 47 -1.85 -16.94 -2.06
N LYS A 48 -0.89 -16.39 -2.81
CA LYS A 48 0.24 -15.61 -2.25
C LYS A 48 -0.13 -14.15 -2.01
N THR A 49 0.43 -13.57 -0.95
CA THR A 49 0.35 -12.12 -0.71
C THR A 49 1.45 -11.43 -1.50
N VAL A 50 1.06 -10.53 -2.39
CA VAL A 50 1.96 -9.70 -3.20
C VAL A 50 1.66 -8.23 -2.96
N THR A 51 2.58 -7.40 -3.40
CA THR A 51 2.44 -5.96 -3.42
C THR A 51 2.53 -5.50 -4.86
N VAL A 52 1.62 -4.65 -5.33
CA VAL A 52 1.61 -4.11 -6.68
C VAL A 52 1.52 -2.59 -6.60
N TYR A 53 2.22 -1.89 -7.49
CA TYR A 53 2.20 -0.44 -7.54
C TYR A 53 1.94 0.03 -8.97
N GLY A 54 0.88 0.80 -9.16
CA GLY A 54 0.45 1.22 -10.49
C GLY A 54 -0.46 2.45 -10.46
N THR A 55 -1.06 2.75 -11.60
CA THR A 55 -2.01 3.84 -11.79
C THR A 55 -3.42 3.27 -11.94
N VAL A 56 -4.40 3.84 -11.23
CA VAL A 56 -5.80 3.42 -11.32
C VAL A 56 -6.38 3.87 -12.65
N LYS A 57 -6.92 2.93 -13.44
CA LYS A 57 -7.50 3.19 -14.77
C LYS A 57 -9.01 3.26 -14.74
N GLU A 58 -9.64 2.36 -13.97
CA GLU A 58 -11.09 2.20 -13.89
C GLU A 58 -11.48 1.83 -12.45
N ARG A 59 -12.71 2.12 -12.05
CA ARG A 59 -13.27 1.72 -10.75
C ARG A 59 -14.73 1.28 -10.90
N ILE A 60 -15.14 0.30 -10.11
CA ILE A 60 -16.51 -0.19 -9.98
C ILE A 60 -16.91 0.01 -8.51
N ASP A 61 -18.00 0.74 -8.32
CA ASP A 61 -18.52 1.14 -7.02
C ASP A 61 -19.99 0.73 -6.94
N LEU A 62 -20.20 -0.55 -6.61
CA LEU A 62 -21.53 -1.13 -6.45
C LEU A 62 -21.73 -1.56 -5.00
N PRO A 63 -22.98 -1.58 -4.50
CA PRO A 63 -23.28 -2.17 -3.20
C PRO A 63 -22.76 -3.62 -3.16
N HIS A 64 -21.89 -3.93 -2.20
CA HIS A 64 -21.22 -5.23 -2.00
C HIS A 64 -20.10 -5.59 -2.99
N LEU A 65 -19.77 -4.72 -3.96
CA LEU A 65 -18.65 -4.94 -4.88
C LEU A 65 -17.89 -3.63 -5.12
N GLN A 66 -16.72 -3.52 -4.50
CA GLN A 66 -15.80 -2.41 -4.68
C GLN A 66 -14.51 -2.93 -5.29
N CYS A 67 -14.23 -2.54 -6.53
CA CYS A 67 -12.99 -2.91 -7.19
C CYS A 67 -12.46 -1.82 -8.11
N TYR A 68 -11.17 -1.87 -8.40
CA TYR A 68 -10.51 -0.95 -9.32
C TYR A 68 -9.48 -1.68 -10.18
N ILE A 69 -9.23 -1.15 -11.37
CA ILE A 69 -8.22 -1.66 -12.29
C ILE A 69 -6.94 -0.86 -12.12
N LEU A 70 -5.86 -1.54 -11.78
CA LEU A 70 -4.54 -0.97 -11.57
C LEU A 70 -3.62 -1.36 -12.73
N ASP A 71 -2.92 -0.39 -13.30
CA ASP A 71 -1.95 -0.56 -14.39
C ASP A 71 -0.55 -0.24 -13.90
N ASP A 72 0.36 -1.21 -13.92
CA ASP A 72 1.76 -1.04 -13.48
C ASP A 72 2.74 -0.75 -14.64
N GLY A 73 2.23 -0.62 -15.87
CA GLY A 73 2.99 -0.47 -17.11
C GLY A 73 3.42 -1.79 -17.75
N THR A 74 3.30 -2.92 -17.05
CA THR A 74 3.56 -4.27 -17.56
C THR A 74 2.28 -5.07 -17.80
N GLY A 75 1.20 -4.70 -17.11
CA GLY A 75 -0.12 -5.26 -17.29
C GLY A 75 -1.14 -4.58 -16.39
N THR A 76 -2.39 -5.02 -16.51
CA THR A 76 -3.50 -4.52 -15.70
C THR A 76 -4.02 -5.60 -14.77
N ILE A 77 -4.35 -5.22 -13.55
CA ILE A 77 -4.83 -6.12 -12.51
C ILE A 77 -6.05 -5.53 -11.81
N ALA A 78 -7.05 -6.35 -11.53
CA ALA A 78 -8.25 -5.92 -10.82
C ALA A 78 -8.10 -6.17 -9.33
N VAL A 79 -8.17 -5.10 -8.53
CA VAL A 79 -8.09 -5.15 -7.08
C VAL A 79 -9.48 -4.99 -6.49
N SER A 80 -9.95 -6.01 -5.75
CA SER A 80 -11.12 -5.87 -4.88
C SER A 80 -10.68 -5.31 -3.53
N THR A 81 -11.43 -4.35 -3.01
CA THR A 81 -11.18 -3.74 -1.70
C THR A 81 -12.49 -3.65 -0.91
N THR A 82 -12.39 -3.52 0.40
CA THR A 82 -13.51 -3.15 1.30
C THR A 82 -13.36 -1.73 1.83
N GLY A 83 -12.26 -1.06 1.48
CA GLY A 83 -11.96 0.32 1.86
C GLY A 83 -12.38 1.33 0.79
N PRO A 84 -12.07 2.62 1.02
CA PRO A 84 -12.35 3.67 0.05
C PRO A 84 -11.74 3.36 -1.32
N LEU A 85 -12.50 3.60 -2.39
CA LEU A 85 -11.98 3.44 -3.74
C LEU A 85 -11.05 4.60 -4.09
N PRO A 86 -9.85 4.31 -4.62
CA PRO A 86 -8.94 5.35 -5.09
C PRO A 86 -9.48 6.05 -6.34
N ARG A 87 -8.97 7.24 -6.62
CA ARG A 87 -9.40 8.03 -7.78
C ARG A 87 -8.80 7.46 -9.06
N VAL A 88 -9.52 7.58 -10.17
CA VAL A 88 -8.96 7.30 -11.50
C VAL A 88 -7.80 8.27 -11.76
N GLY A 89 -6.68 7.75 -12.25
CA GLY A 89 -5.42 8.48 -12.44
C GLY A 89 -4.50 8.51 -11.21
N GLU A 90 -4.99 8.07 -10.04
CA GLU A 90 -4.19 8.01 -8.83
C GLU A 90 -3.15 6.88 -8.90
N LYS A 91 -1.96 7.13 -8.36
CA LYS A 91 -0.92 6.10 -8.22
C LYS A 91 -1.02 5.48 -6.84
N VAL A 92 -1.29 4.17 -6.78
CA VAL A 92 -1.57 3.48 -5.52
C VAL A 92 -0.71 2.23 -5.36
N HIS A 93 -0.18 2.06 -4.15
CA HIS A 93 0.63 0.93 -3.73
C HIS A 93 -0.25 0.00 -2.88
N THR A 94 -0.57 -1.17 -3.40
CA THR A 94 -1.57 -2.06 -2.80
C THR A 94 -0.94 -3.40 -2.46
N ARG A 95 -1.17 -3.90 -1.24
CA ARG A 95 -0.69 -5.21 -0.78
C ARG A 95 -1.85 -6.13 -0.43
N GLY A 96 -1.71 -7.40 -0.81
CA GLY A 96 -2.77 -8.37 -0.58
C GLY A 96 -2.68 -9.64 -1.39
N ARG A 97 -3.67 -10.52 -1.14
CA ARG A 97 -3.62 -11.92 -1.54
C ARG A 97 -4.19 -12.17 -2.94
N VAL A 98 -3.32 -12.64 -3.83
CA VAL A 98 -3.68 -13.13 -5.15
C VAL A 98 -4.68 -14.26 -5.00
N GLN A 99 -5.82 -14.12 -5.66
CA GLN A 99 -6.79 -15.18 -5.81
C GLN A 99 -7.17 -15.25 -7.28
N THR A 100 -7.08 -16.44 -7.85
CA THR A 100 -7.50 -16.72 -9.22
C THR A 100 -9.03 -16.73 -9.29
N ALA A 101 -9.64 -15.56 -9.37
CA ALA A 101 -11.07 -15.37 -9.10
C ALA A 101 -11.94 -15.30 -10.37
N PHE A 102 -11.65 -16.09 -11.40
CA PHE A 102 -12.30 -16.08 -12.71
C PHE A 102 -11.93 -14.90 -13.63
N ALA A 103 -12.00 -15.14 -14.94
CA ALA A 103 -11.82 -14.13 -15.98
C ALA A 103 -13.16 -13.46 -16.29
N ILE A 104 -13.20 -12.13 -16.25
CA ILE A 104 -14.32 -11.35 -16.80
C ILE A 104 -13.90 -10.88 -18.20
N GLY A 105 -14.51 -11.46 -19.23
CA GLY A 105 -14.12 -11.25 -20.63
C GLY A 105 -12.75 -11.86 -20.96
N ARG A 106 -11.83 -11.07 -21.55
CA ARG A 106 -10.44 -11.50 -21.83
C ARG A 106 -9.45 -11.19 -20.71
N ARG A 107 -9.92 -10.67 -19.57
CA ARG A 107 -9.07 -10.11 -18.50
C ARG A 107 -9.01 -11.07 -17.31
N ARG A 108 -7.81 -11.30 -16.77
CA ARG A 108 -7.56 -12.10 -15.57
C ARG A 108 -7.53 -11.19 -14.34
N PHE A 109 -8.22 -11.59 -13.29
CA PHE A 109 -8.40 -10.81 -12.06
C PHE A 109 -7.46 -11.34 -10.98
N THR A 110 -6.80 -10.45 -10.25
CA THR A 110 -5.96 -10.84 -9.13
C THR A 110 -6.20 -9.84 -8.01
N ALA A 111 -7.00 -10.27 -7.04
CA ALA A 111 -7.31 -9.46 -5.88
C ALA A 111 -6.06 -9.24 -5.03
N VAL A 112 -6.02 -8.12 -4.35
CA VAL A 112 -4.96 -7.74 -3.43
C VAL A 112 -5.70 -7.30 -2.16
N ILE A 113 -6.02 -8.26 -1.29
CA ILE A 113 -6.74 -8.07 -0.01
C ILE A 113 -5.86 -7.41 1.06
N GLU A 114 -6.18 -6.18 1.46
CA GLU A 114 -5.60 -5.55 2.65
C GLU A 114 -6.06 -6.28 3.93
N PRO A 115 -5.18 -6.53 4.93
CA PRO A 115 -5.62 -7.07 6.20
C PRO A 115 -6.52 -6.06 6.95
N PRO A 116 -7.48 -6.53 7.77
CA PRO A 116 -8.34 -5.66 8.57
C PRO A 116 -7.51 -4.72 9.46
N ARG A 117 -7.89 -3.44 9.49
CA ARG A 117 -7.33 -2.47 10.43
C ARG A 117 -7.53 -2.99 11.87
N PRO A 118 -6.52 -2.95 12.75
CA PRO A 118 -6.73 -3.28 14.16
C PRO A 118 -7.83 -2.38 14.72
N ALA A 119 -8.77 -2.97 15.47
CA ALA A 119 -9.77 -2.20 16.20
C ALA A 119 -9.06 -1.15 17.07
N PRO A 120 -9.63 0.06 17.23
CA PRO A 120 -9.12 1.01 18.20
C PRO A 120 -8.99 0.30 19.54
N THR A 121 -7.77 0.23 20.09
CA THR A 121 -7.55 -0.27 21.43
C THR A 121 -8.49 0.51 22.34
N ALA A 122 -9.48 -0.18 22.93
CA ALA A 122 -10.37 0.44 23.89
C ALA A 122 -9.49 1.20 24.89
N VAL A 123 -9.69 2.51 24.98
CA VAL A 123 -9.00 3.35 25.96
C VAL A 123 -9.17 2.64 27.28
N ARG A 124 -8.06 2.21 27.90
CA ARG A 124 -8.09 1.64 29.24
C ARG A 124 -8.78 2.68 30.12
N GLN A 125 -10.04 2.42 30.47
CA GLN A 125 -10.73 3.25 31.44
C GLN A 125 -9.88 3.15 32.71
N PRO A 126 -9.41 4.28 33.28
CA PRO A 126 -8.63 4.24 34.51
C PRO A 126 -9.42 3.43 35.55
N PRO A 127 -8.75 2.60 36.36
CA PRO A 127 -9.43 1.86 37.42
C PRO A 127 -10.27 2.84 38.24
N PRO A 128 -11.52 2.47 38.60
CA PRO A 128 -12.40 3.36 39.35
C PRO A 128 -11.62 3.87 40.56
N SER A 129 -11.46 5.20 40.61
CA SER A 129 -10.73 5.90 41.66
C SER A 129 -11.22 5.36 42.99
N ALA A 130 -10.30 4.80 43.76
CA ALA A 130 -10.58 4.20 45.06
C ALA A 130 -11.52 5.13 45.84
N ALA A 131 -12.70 4.61 46.16
CA ALA A 131 -13.62 5.27 47.07
C ALA A 131 -12.81 5.67 48.31
N ARG A 132 -12.66 6.98 48.54
CA ARG A 132 -12.16 7.49 49.82
C ARG A 132 -13.27 7.25 50.83
N PRO A 133 -13.09 6.42 51.87
CA PRO A 133 -13.96 6.49 53.02
C PRO A 133 -13.71 7.82 53.76
N ASN A 134 -14.81 8.47 54.14
CA ASN A 134 -14.83 9.57 55.11
C ASN A 134 -14.65 9.02 56.52
#